data_AF-A0A099LG11-F1
#
_entry.id   AF-A0A099LG11-F1
#
_cell.length_a   1.000
_cell.length_b   1.000
_cell.length_c   1.000
_cell.angle_alpha   90.00
_cell.angle_beta   90.00
_cell.angle_gamma   90.00
#
_symmetry.space_group_name_H-M   'P 1'
#
loop_
_entity.id
_entity.type
_entity.pdbx_description
1 polymer ?
#
loop_
_entity_poly.entity_id
_entity_poly.type
_entity_poly.pdbx_seq_one_letter_code
_entity_poly.pdbx_strand_id
1 'polypeptide(L)'
;MGIFSRFTDIINSNINSILDKAEDPEKMVRLIIQEMEDTLVEVRSSSARTLADKKELTRQVARLETDGQTWQQKAELALSKGREDLAKAALIEKNKCAEAALSLTEELSHFDGHISKLQDEIAQLQEKLADAKARQKAIVMRGKTASSRLKVKTKLDSGKVDDALSRFDRYERKIDDLEAQVDSYDLGKKSLADEIAELETDDQIDNELEALKSKMDAQAKQQKPAKSAAKKTETKKTSKAKK
;
A
#
# COMPACT_ATOMS: atom_id res chain seq x y z
N MET A 1 14.38 -32.50 -19.08
CA MET A 1 15.53 -31.57 -19.02
C MET A 1 16.30 -31.84 -17.74
N GLY A 2 17.62 -31.66 -17.72
CA GLY A 2 18.45 -31.89 -16.52
C GLY A 2 18.29 -30.79 -15.46
N ILE A 3 18.69 -31.08 -14.22
CA ILE A 3 18.62 -30.14 -13.09
C ILE A 3 19.39 -28.84 -13.38
N PHE A 4 20.60 -28.98 -13.94
CA PHE A 4 21.47 -27.87 -14.32
C PHE A 4 20.91 -27.04 -15.50
N SER A 5 20.08 -27.64 -16.38
CA SER A 5 19.36 -26.87 -17.41
C SER A 5 18.36 -25.95 -16.73
N ARG A 6 17.42 -26.50 -15.95
CA ARG A 6 16.41 -25.71 -15.21
C ARG A 6 17.04 -24.58 -14.41
N PHE A 7 18.11 -24.88 -13.67
CA PHE A 7 18.92 -23.89 -12.94
C PHE A 7 19.48 -22.78 -13.85
N THR A 8 20.11 -23.14 -14.98
CA THR A 8 20.71 -22.19 -15.94
C THR A 8 19.64 -21.34 -16.62
N ASP A 9 18.52 -21.95 -16.98
CA ASP A 9 17.35 -21.31 -17.59
C ASP A 9 16.71 -20.31 -16.59
N ILE A 10 16.58 -20.70 -15.32
CA ILE A 10 16.12 -19.84 -14.22
C ILE A 10 17.04 -18.64 -14.00
N ILE A 11 18.36 -18.85 -13.89
CA ILE A 11 19.31 -17.75 -13.61
C ILE A 11 19.40 -16.79 -14.80
N ASN A 12 19.42 -17.29 -16.03
CA ASN A 12 19.45 -16.45 -17.22
C ASN A 12 18.09 -15.85 -17.57
N SER A 13 16.99 -16.34 -16.99
CA SER A 13 15.67 -15.73 -17.18
C SER A 13 15.63 -14.29 -16.70
N ASN A 14 15.21 -13.38 -17.59
CA ASN A 14 14.80 -12.06 -17.17
C ASN A 14 13.34 -12.14 -16.74
N ILE A 15 13.11 -12.17 -15.41
CA ILE A 15 11.78 -12.22 -14.80
C ILE A 15 10.84 -11.15 -15.37
N ASN A 16 11.35 -9.97 -15.78
CA ASN A 16 10.54 -8.95 -16.44
C ASN A 16 10.00 -9.41 -17.80
N SER A 17 10.83 -10.02 -18.66
CA SER A 17 10.41 -10.48 -19.99
C SER A 17 9.40 -11.66 -19.97
N ILE A 18 9.31 -12.37 -18.84
CA ILE A 18 8.25 -13.35 -18.58
C ILE A 18 6.98 -12.64 -18.09
N LEU A 19 7.14 -11.67 -17.17
CA LEU A 19 6.03 -10.83 -16.67
C LEU A 19 5.33 -10.03 -17.76
N ASP A 20 6.08 -9.46 -18.71
CA ASP A 20 5.57 -8.63 -19.82
C ASP A 20 4.65 -9.43 -20.78
N LYS A 21 4.61 -10.75 -20.65
CA LYS A 21 3.80 -11.68 -21.47
C LYS A 21 2.77 -12.47 -20.65
N ALA A 22 2.67 -12.22 -19.35
CA ALA A 22 1.81 -12.99 -18.45
C ALA A 22 0.42 -12.36 -18.29
N GLU A 23 -0.65 -13.13 -18.58
CA GLU A 23 -2.03 -12.73 -18.26
C GLU A 23 -2.25 -12.58 -16.75
N ASP A 24 -1.64 -13.47 -15.95
CA ASP A 24 -1.59 -13.40 -14.48
C ASP A 24 -0.14 -13.32 -14.00
N PRO A 25 0.42 -12.10 -13.85
CA PRO A 25 1.78 -11.89 -13.37
C PRO A 25 1.99 -12.29 -11.91
N GLU A 26 0.95 -12.35 -11.07
CA GLU A 26 1.08 -12.76 -9.67
C GLU A 26 1.26 -14.28 -9.58
N LYS A 27 0.43 -15.04 -10.30
CA LYS A 27 0.53 -16.50 -10.40
C LYS A 27 1.83 -16.93 -11.07
N MET A 28 2.25 -16.28 -12.17
CA MET A 28 3.50 -16.62 -12.85
C MET A 28 4.72 -16.46 -11.93
N VAL A 29 4.85 -15.34 -11.21
CA VAL A 29 5.97 -15.17 -10.27
C VAL A 29 5.88 -16.13 -9.09
N ARG A 30 4.67 -16.51 -8.64
CA ARG A 30 4.50 -17.55 -7.61
C ARG A 30 5.00 -18.93 -8.06
N LEU A 31 4.72 -19.30 -9.31
CA LEU A 31 5.21 -20.56 -9.91
C LEU A 31 6.73 -20.55 -10.09
N ILE A 32 7.30 -19.43 -10.57
CA ILE A 32 8.76 -19.26 -10.69
C ILE A 32 9.44 -19.41 -9.32
N ILE A 33 8.92 -18.75 -8.27
CA ILE A 33 9.47 -18.87 -6.92
C ILE A 33 9.42 -20.32 -6.43
N GLN A 34 8.33 -21.05 -6.70
CA GLN A 34 8.22 -22.46 -6.32
C GLN A 34 9.27 -23.32 -7.06
N GLU A 35 9.42 -23.18 -8.38
CA GLU A 35 10.40 -23.95 -9.15
C GLU A 35 11.85 -23.64 -8.71
N MET A 36 12.11 -22.40 -8.28
CA MET A 36 13.39 -21.99 -7.67
C MET A 36 13.60 -22.61 -6.28
N GLU A 37 12.56 -22.73 -5.46
CA GLU A 37 12.61 -23.38 -4.15
C GLU A 37 12.82 -24.89 -4.28
N ASP A 38 12.09 -25.55 -5.19
CA ASP A 38 12.25 -26.97 -5.51
C ASP A 38 13.66 -27.27 -6.05
N THR A 39 14.15 -26.44 -6.99
CA THR A 39 15.52 -26.55 -7.53
C THR A 39 16.58 -26.29 -6.46
N LEU A 40 16.37 -25.36 -5.53
CA LEU A 40 17.29 -25.09 -4.42
C LEU A 40 17.38 -26.28 -3.45
N VAL A 41 16.28 -26.99 -3.18
CA VAL A 41 16.29 -28.24 -2.40
C VAL A 41 17.02 -29.35 -3.15
N GLU A 42 16.79 -29.48 -4.46
CA GLU A 42 17.43 -30.50 -5.31
C GLU A 42 18.96 -30.32 -5.40
N VAL A 43 19.44 -29.09 -5.65
CA VAL A 43 20.88 -28.77 -5.70
C VAL A 43 21.54 -28.93 -4.33
N ARG A 44 20.88 -28.54 -3.23
CA ARG A 44 21.38 -28.78 -1.85
C ARG A 44 21.47 -30.28 -1.53
N SER A 45 20.50 -31.08 -1.94
CA SER A 45 20.52 -32.54 -1.77
C SER A 45 21.66 -33.19 -2.56
N SER A 46 21.88 -32.75 -3.80
CA SER A 46 23.02 -33.15 -4.62
C SER A 46 24.36 -32.80 -3.93
N SER A 47 24.51 -31.56 -3.49
CA SER A 47 25.70 -31.06 -2.79
C SER A 47 26.00 -31.84 -1.49
N ALA A 48 24.95 -32.20 -0.74
CA ALA A 48 25.09 -33.00 0.48
C ALA A 48 25.57 -34.43 0.18
N ARG A 49 25.16 -35.02 -0.96
CA ARG A 49 25.68 -36.30 -1.44
C ARG A 49 27.14 -36.19 -1.85
N THR A 50 27.51 -35.24 -2.71
CA THR A 50 28.89 -35.00 -3.14
C THR A 50 29.84 -34.74 -1.95
N LEU A 51 29.37 -34.06 -0.90
CA LEU A 51 30.12 -33.86 0.35
C LEU A 51 30.26 -35.14 1.20
N ALA A 52 29.28 -36.04 1.15
CA ALA A 52 29.37 -37.37 1.78
C ALA A 52 30.35 -38.28 1.02
N ASP A 53 30.28 -38.28 -0.31
CA ASP A 53 31.18 -39.02 -1.20
C ASP A 53 32.63 -38.57 -0.98
N LYS A 54 32.91 -37.25 -1.00
CA LYS A 54 34.22 -36.69 -0.65
C LYS A 54 34.71 -37.18 0.72
N LYS A 55 33.84 -37.16 1.75
CA LYS A 55 34.20 -37.61 3.10
C LYS A 55 34.54 -39.10 3.14
N GLU A 56 33.95 -39.93 2.28
CA GLU A 56 34.27 -41.35 2.22
C GLU A 56 35.59 -41.61 1.48
N LEU A 57 35.87 -40.93 0.35
CA LEU A 57 37.22 -40.95 -0.26
C LEU A 57 38.29 -40.49 0.74
N THR A 58 38.01 -39.43 1.51
CA THR A 58 38.93 -38.93 2.55
C THR A 58 39.23 -39.99 3.62
N ARG A 59 38.24 -40.81 4.01
CA ARG A 59 38.46 -41.96 4.90
C ARG A 59 39.28 -43.07 4.25
N GLN A 60 39.10 -43.31 2.96
CA GLN A 60 39.83 -44.35 2.23
C GLN A 60 41.32 -44.00 2.08
N VAL A 61 41.65 -42.73 1.76
CA VAL A 61 43.02 -42.22 1.78
C VAL A 61 43.67 -42.43 3.15
N ALA A 62 43.03 -41.98 4.24
CA ALA A 62 43.57 -42.13 5.60
C ALA A 62 43.77 -43.61 6.02
N ARG A 63 42.96 -44.54 5.50
CA ARG A 63 43.17 -45.99 5.70
C ARG A 63 44.41 -46.48 4.94
N LEU A 64 44.55 -46.14 3.66
CA LEU A 64 45.71 -46.52 2.85
C LEU A 64 47.02 -45.96 3.41
N GLU A 65 47.02 -44.74 3.95
CA GLU A 65 48.16 -44.18 4.68
C GLU A 65 48.50 -44.99 5.93
N THR A 66 47.49 -45.40 6.70
CA THR A 66 47.65 -46.23 7.92
C THR A 66 48.15 -47.63 7.58
N ASP A 67 47.65 -48.25 6.50
CA ASP A 67 48.12 -49.54 5.99
C ASP A 67 49.56 -49.43 5.48
N GLY A 68 49.91 -48.33 4.79
CA GLY A 68 51.28 -48.03 4.36
C GLY A 68 52.26 -47.88 5.54
N GLN A 69 51.85 -47.21 6.62
CA GLN A 69 52.63 -47.16 7.87
C GLN A 69 52.77 -48.55 8.50
N THR A 70 51.71 -49.36 8.47
CA THR A 70 51.73 -50.75 8.97
C THR A 70 52.66 -51.64 8.13
N TRP A 71 52.74 -51.44 6.82
CA TRP A 71 53.70 -52.11 5.94
C TRP A 71 55.14 -51.65 6.16
N GLN A 72 55.37 -50.36 6.44
CA GLN A 72 56.68 -49.84 6.85
C GLN A 72 57.19 -50.55 8.13
N GLN A 73 56.36 -50.63 9.17
CA GLN A 73 56.71 -51.31 10.43
C GLN A 73 57.00 -52.81 10.22
N LYS A 74 56.24 -53.48 9.35
CA LYS A 74 56.51 -54.89 8.96
C LYS A 74 57.86 -55.03 8.23
N ALA A 75 58.22 -54.09 7.37
CA ALA A 75 59.50 -54.10 6.66
C ALA A 75 60.69 -53.92 7.62
N GLU A 76 60.59 -52.98 8.56
CA GLU A 76 61.57 -52.73 9.62
C GLU A 76 61.74 -53.96 10.53
N LEU A 77 60.62 -54.59 10.94
CA LEU A 77 60.64 -55.81 11.73
C LEU A 77 61.27 -56.99 10.97
N ALA A 78 61.00 -57.14 9.66
CA ALA A 78 61.62 -58.17 8.83
C ALA A 78 63.13 -57.95 8.69
N LEU A 79 63.56 -56.70 8.45
CA LEU A 79 64.97 -56.33 8.35
C LEU A 79 65.73 -56.56 9.68
N SER A 80 65.12 -56.22 10.82
CA SER A 80 65.70 -56.49 12.16
C SER A 80 65.92 -57.99 12.46
N LYS A 81 65.26 -58.87 11.69
CA LYS A 81 65.37 -60.34 11.77
C LYS A 81 66.18 -60.94 10.61
N GLY A 82 66.90 -60.11 9.84
CA GLY A 82 67.72 -60.54 8.70
C GLY A 82 66.94 -61.03 7.48
N ARG A 83 65.62 -60.81 7.42
CA ARG A 83 64.75 -61.27 6.33
C ARG A 83 64.53 -60.17 5.30
N GLU A 84 65.56 -59.91 4.51
CA GLU A 84 65.52 -58.92 3.42
C GLU A 84 64.45 -59.22 2.37
N ASP A 85 64.14 -60.49 2.13
CA ASP A 85 63.09 -60.98 1.23
C ASP A 85 61.72 -60.45 1.66
N LEU A 86 61.38 -60.64 2.95
CA LEU A 86 60.13 -60.16 3.53
C LEU A 86 60.12 -58.64 3.68
N ALA A 87 61.27 -58.02 3.94
CA ALA A 87 61.38 -56.55 3.99
C ALA A 87 61.10 -55.91 2.62
N LYS A 88 61.68 -56.47 1.54
CA LYS A 88 61.42 -56.02 0.16
C LYS A 88 59.97 -56.25 -0.25
N ALA A 89 59.37 -57.39 0.10
CA ALA A 89 57.95 -57.65 -0.13
C ALA A 89 57.03 -56.65 0.60
N ALA A 90 57.31 -56.35 1.88
CA ALA A 90 56.53 -55.38 2.66
C ALA A 90 56.65 -53.94 2.10
N LEU A 91 57.82 -53.55 1.58
CA LEU A 91 57.99 -52.25 0.90
C LEU A 91 57.25 -52.17 -0.44
N ILE A 92 57.08 -53.29 -1.16
CA ILE A 92 56.24 -53.34 -2.37
C ILE A 92 54.77 -53.08 -2.03
N GLU A 93 54.23 -53.72 -0.98
CA GLU A 93 52.85 -53.46 -0.54
C GLU A 93 52.66 -52.03 -0.01
N LYS A 94 53.66 -51.49 0.72
CA LYS A 94 53.66 -50.06 1.11
C LYS A 94 53.54 -49.13 -0.10
N ASN A 95 54.31 -49.38 -1.17
CA ASN A 95 54.28 -48.53 -2.36
C ASN A 95 52.92 -48.58 -3.06
N LYS A 96 52.28 -49.76 -3.17
CA LYS A 96 50.90 -49.86 -3.68
C LYS A 96 49.90 -49.05 -2.86
N CYS A 97 50.01 -49.08 -1.53
CA CYS A 97 49.17 -48.25 -0.66
C CYS A 97 49.38 -46.75 -0.92
N ALA A 98 50.63 -46.31 -1.14
CA ALA A 98 50.95 -44.92 -1.45
C ALA A 98 50.47 -44.49 -2.85
N GLU A 99 50.63 -45.33 -3.86
CA GLU A 99 50.12 -45.09 -5.23
C GLU A 99 48.59 -44.97 -5.25
N ALA A 100 47.89 -45.86 -4.54
CA ALA A 100 46.43 -45.79 -4.39
C ALA A 100 45.98 -44.55 -3.61
N ALA A 101 46.69 -44.18 -2.54
CA ALA A 101 46.39 -42.97 -1.76
C ALA A 101 46.59 -41.69 -2.58
N LEU A 102 47.65 -41.62 -3.41
CA LEU A 102 47.89 -40.52 -4.33
C LEU A 102 46.75 -40.38 -5.35
N SER A 103 46.36 -41.48 -6.02
CA SER A 103 45.27 -41.46 -7.01
C SER A 103 43.93 -40.99 -6.43
N LEU A 104 43.56 -41.45 -5.23
CA LEU A 104 42.35 -40.97 -4.54
C LEU A 104 42.49 -39.51 -4.04
N THR A 105 43.70 -39.03 -3.78
CA THR A 105 43.96 -37.62 -3.41
C THR A 105 43.82 -36.68 -4.61
N GLU A 106 44.24 -37.12 -5.80
CA GLU A 106 43.95 -36.42 -7.06
C GLU A 106 42.44 -36.35 -7.31
N GLU A 107 41.71 -37.45 -7.12
CA GLU A 107 40.24 -37.46 -7.23
C GLU A 107 39.55 -36.51 -6.24
N LEU A 108 40.01 -36.47 -4.97
CA LEU A 108 39.52 -35.53 -3.96
C LEU A 108 39.65 -34.05 -4.38
N SER A 109 40.68 -33.69 -5.17
CA SER A 109 40.84 -32.33 -5.70
C SER A 109 39.74 -31.94 -6.70
N HIS A 110 39.26 -32.90 -7.50
CA HIS A 110 38.11 -32.70 -8.38
C HIS A 110 36.80 -32.55 -7.59
N PHE A 111 36.63 -33.31 -6.50
CA PHE A 111 35.50 -33.13 -5.58
C PHE A 111 35.47 -31.73 -4.96
N ASP A 112 36.62 -31.16 -4.55
CA ASP A 112 36.67 -29.78 -4.04
C ASP A 112 36.27 -28.74 -5.11
N GLY A 113 36.80 -28.88 -6.33
CA GLY A 113 36.42 -28.02 -7.45
C GLY A 113 34.93 -28.12 -7.83
N HIS A 114 34.29 -29.27 -7.61
CA HIS A 114 32.85 -29.46 -7.81
C HIS A 114 32.01 -28.89 -6.66
N ILE A 115 32.43 -29.08 -5.41
CA ILE A 115 31.74 -28.54 -4.24
C ILE A 115 31.76 -27.01 -4.21
N SER A 116 32.88 -26.37 -4.60
CA SER A 116 32.95 -24.90 -4.71
C SER A 116 31.91 -24.36 -5.71
N LYS A 117 31.84 -24.95 -6.92
CA LYS A 117 30.87 -24.55 -7.94
C LYS A 117 29.43 -24.70 -7.45
N LEU A 118 29.10 -25.81 -6.80
CA LEU A 118 27.77 -26.04 -6.22
C LEU A 118 27.43 -25.02 -5.12
N GLN A 119 28.42 -24.54 -4.35
CA GLN A 119 28.22 -23.47 -3.36
C GLN A 119 27.94 -22.11 -4.04
N ASP A 120 28.70 -21.77 -5.09
CA ASP A 120 28.47 -20.56 -5.89
C ASP A 120 27.10 -20.57 -6.57
N GLU A 121 26.71 -21.71 -7.15
CA GLU A 121 25.40 -21.94 -7.77
C GLU A 121 24.25 -21.78 -6.76
N ILE A 122 24.38 -22.37 -5.56
CA ILE A 122 23.42 -22.21 -4.46
C ILE A 122 23.30 -20.73 -4.05
N ALA A 123 24.40 -20.00 -3.96
CA ALA A 123 24.39 -18.58 -3.59
C ALA A 123 23.65 -17.73 -4.63
N GLN A 124 23.94 -17.92 -5.93
CA GLN A 124 23.26 -17.20 -7.01
C GLN A 124 21.76 -17.50 -7.07
N LEU A 125 21.35 -18.76 -6.86
CA LEU A 125 19.93 -19.12 -6.82
C LEU A 125 19.22 -18.49 -5.61
N GLN A 126 19.88 -18.40 -4.46
CA GLN A 126 19.34 -17.71 -3.28
C GLN A 126 19.17 -16.20 -3.50
N GLU A 127 20.11 -15.53 -4.18
CA GLU A 127 20.00 -14.12 -4.55
C GLU A 127 18.82 -13.90 -5.52
N LYS A 128 18.76 -14.67 -6.59
CA LYS A 128 17.68 -14.61 -7.60
C LYS A 128 16.31 -14.87 -6.96
N LEU A 129 16.23 -15.79 -6.00
CA LEU A 129 15.00 -16.12 -5.26
C LEU A 129 14.57 -14.98 -4.32
N ALA A 130 15.52 -14.25 -3.72
CA ALA A 130 15.22 -13.06 -2.93
C ALA A 130 14.67 -11.91 -3.80
N ASP A 131 15.27 -11.66 -4.97
CA ASP A 131 14.77 -10.70 -5.97
C ASP A 131 13.37 -11.09 -6.47
N ALA A 132 13.15 -12.36 -6.84
CA ALA A 132 11.84 -12.87 -7.25
C ALA A 132 10.75 -12.61 -6.18
N LYS A 133 11.06 -12.86 -4.90
CA LYS A 133 10.14 -12.57 -3.77
C LYS A 133 9.91 -11.07 -3.55
N ALA A 134 10.93 -10.23 -3.76
CA ALA A 134 10.78 -8.77 -3.73
C ALA A 134 9.86 -8.28 -4.86
N ARG A 135 10.04 -8.78 -6.09
CA ARG A 135 9.18 -8.49 -7.24
C ARG A 135 7.74 -8.97 -7.02
N GLN A 136 7.54 -10.18 -6.46
CA GLN A 136 6.22 -10.69 -6.10
C GLN A 136 5.48 -9.72 -5.15
N LYS A 137 6.16 -9.28 -4.08
CA LYS A 137 5.60 -8.32 -3.11
C LYS A 137 5.24 -6.99 -3.79
N ALA A 138 6.07 -6.49 -4.71
CA ALA A 138 5.78 -5.28 -5.47
C ALA A 138 4.56 -5.43 -6.40
N ILE A 139 4.42 -6.58 -7.08
CA ILE A 139 3.27 -6.90 -7.95
C ILE A 139 1.98 -6.97 -7.12
N VAL A 140 1.97 -7.73 -6.02
CA VAL A 140 0.81 -7.86 -5.11
C VAL A 140 0.37 -6.48 -4.59
N MET A 141 1.32 -5.63 -4.19
CA MET A 141 1.01 -4.27 -3.70
C MET A 141 0.47 -3.35 -4.80
N ARG A 142 1.03 -3.42 -6.03
CA ARG A 142 0.52 -2.69 -7.20
C ARG A 142 -0.90 -3.16 -7.57
N GLY A 143 -1.15 -4.47 -7.62
CA GLY A 143 -2.45 -5.07 -7.90
C GLY A 143 -3.51 -4.68 -6.87
N LYS A 144 -3.20 -4.76 -5.58
CA LYS A 144 -4.09 -4.27 -4.50
C LYS A 144 -4.38 -2.77 -4.62
N THR A 145 -3.39 -1.96 -4.95
CA THR A 145 -3.55 -0.51 -5.14
C THR A 145 -4.44 -0.19 -6.35
N ALA A 146 -4.19 -0.86 -7.49
CA ALA A 146 -4.98 -0.70 -8.71
C ALA A 146 -6.44 -1.17 -8.51
N SER A 147 -6.65 -2.35 -7.90
CA SER A 147 -7.99 -2.86 -7.56
C SER A 147 -8.74 -1.92 -6.61
N SER A 148 -8.06 -1.31 -5.64
CA SER A 148 -8.66 -0.34 -4.72
C SER A 148 -9.04 0.96 -5.42
N ARG A 149 -8.15 1.51 -6.27
CA ARG A 149 -8.44 2.69 -7.10
C ARG A 149 -9.60 2.43 -8.06
N LEU A 150 -9.64 1.26 -8.69
CA LEU A 150 -10.74 0.85 -9.56
C LEU A 150 -12.06 0.77 -8.79
N LYS A 151 -12.08 0.09 -7.64
CA LYS A 151 -13.27 0.01 -6.77
C LYS A 151 -13.78 1.38 -6.31
N VAL A 152 -12.89 2.32 -6.01
CA VAL A 152 -13.26 3.72 -5.70
C VAL A 152 -13.83 4.41 -6.93
N LYS A 153 -13.14 4.35 -8.08
CA LYS A 153 -13.64 4.96 -9.32
C LYS A 153 -15.01 4.40 -9.70
N THR A 154 -15.16 3.08 -9.81
CA THR A 154 -16.44 2.43 -10.16
C THR A 154 -17.56 2.76 -9.16
N LYS A 155 -17.27 2.97 -7.87
CA LYS A 155 -18.28 3.44 -6.91
C LYS A 155 -18.76 4.88 -7.21
N LEU A 156 -17.83 5.80 -7.48
CA LEU A 156 -18.15 7.18 -7.85
C LEU A 156 -18.92 7.24 -9.19
N ASP A 157 -18.45 6.46 -10.16
CA ASP A 157 -18.96 6.34 -11.54
C ASP A 157 -20.32 5.62 -11.62
N SER A 158 -20.74 4.89 -10.56
CA SER A 158 -21.96 4.06 -10.56
C SER A 158 -23.29 4.81 -10.47
N GLY A 159 -23.30 6.14 -10.65
CA GLY A 159 -24.50 6.99 -10.53
C GLY A 159 -25.09 7.10 -9.11
N LYS A 160 -24.64 6.29 -8.15
CA LYS A 160 -25.17 6.28 -6.77
C LYS A 160 -24.83 7.52 -5.95
N VAL A 161 -23.82 8.28 -6.37
CA VAL A 161 -23.52 9.61 -5.80
C VAL A 161 -24.56 10.63 -6.31
N ASP A 162 -24.92 10.55 -7.59
CA ASP A 162 -25.91 11.41 -8.24
C ASP A 162 -27.34 11.15 -7.72
N ASP A 163 -27.71 9.87 -7.55
CA ASP A 163 -28.95 9.45 -6.87
C ASP A 163 -28.99 9.90 -5.39
N ALA A 164 -27.85 9.90 -4.68
CA ALA A 164 -27.79 10.39 -3.31
C ALA A 164 -27.93 11.94 -3.23
N LEU A 165 -27.34 12.68 -4.18
CA LEU A 165 -27.48 14.13 -4.29
C LEU A 165 -28.92 14.50 -4.69
N SER A 166 -29.49 13.89 -5.73
CA SER A 166 -30.89 14.15 -6.14
C SER A 166 -31.91 13.82 -5.05
N ARG A 167 -31.59 12.92 -4.11
CA ARG A 167 -32.41 12.70 -2.90
C ARG A 167 -32.26 13.83 -1.88
N PHE A 168 -31.06 14.39 -1.71
CA PHE A 168 -30.82 15.56 -0.88
C PHE A 168 -31.58 16.78 -1.41
N ASP A 169 -31.45 17.10 -2.71
CA ASP A 169 -32.17 18.21 -3.36
C ASP A 169 -33.70 18.11 -3.18
N ARG A 170 -34.24 16.88 -3.12
CA ARG A 170 -35.67 16.61 -2.87
C ARG A 170 -36.07 16.74 -1.40
N TYR A 171 -35.14 16.54 -0.46
CA TYR A 171 -35.37 16.79 0.96
C TYR A 171 -35.27 18.29 1.27
N GLU A 172 -34.29 18.98 0.69
CA GLU A 172 -34.11 20.44 0.79
C GLU A 172 -35.37 21.18 0.32
N ARG A 173 -35.80 20.95 -0.94
CA ARG A 173 -37.07 21.50 -1.47
C ARG A 173 -38.30 21.19 -0.62
N LYS A 174 -38.32 20.03 0.05
CA LYS A 174 -39.45 19.63 0.90
C LYS A 174 -39.39 20.30 2.28
N ILE A 175 -38.22 20.73 2.74
CA ILE A 175 -38.06 21.61 3.90
C ILE A 175 -38.48 23.02 3.48
N ASP A 176 -38.00 23.53 2.33
CA ASP A 176 -38.43 24.83 1.76
C ASP A 176 -39.96 24.93 1.63
N ASP A 177 -40.61 23.91 1.05
CA ASP A 177 -42.06 23.81 0.90
C ASP A 177 -42.81 23.78 2.25
N LEU A 178 -42.17 23.30 3.33
CA LEU A 178 -42.75 23.24 4.68
C LEU A 178 -42.52 24.54 5.45
N GLU A 179 -41.35 25.16 5.33
CA GLU A 179 -41.04 26.47 5.91
C GLU A 179 -41.92 27.55 5.26
N ALA A 180 -42.07 27.54 3.92
CA ALA A 180 -43.00 28.42 3.21
C ALA A 180 -44.47 28.19 3.61
N GLN A 181 -44.86 26.97 4.00
CA GLN A 181 -46.19 26.70 4.57
C GLN A 181 -46.32 27.28 5.98
N VAL A 182 -45.32 27.15 6.85
CA VAL A 182 -45.31 27.76 8.18
C VAL A 182 -45.39 29.28 8.09
N ASP A 183 -44.56 29.90 7.25
CA ASP A 183 -44.62 31.34 6.96
C ASP A 183 -46.02 31.76 6.50
N SER A 184 -46.68 30.97 5.64
CA SER A 184 -48.05 31.26 5.18
C SER A 184 -49.12 31.18 6.28
N TYR A 185 -48.88 30.43 7.37
CA TYR A 185 -49.78 30.37 8.53
C TYR A 185 -49.58 31.53 9.52
N ASP A 186 -48.44 32.22 9.48
CA ASP A 186 -48.23 33.48 10.20
C ASP A 186 -48.57 34.71 9.34
N LEU A 187 -48.49 34.59 8.00
CA LEU A 187 -48.93 35.60 7.01
C LEU A 187 -50.46 35.72 6.90
N GLY A 188 -51.13 35.91 8.04
CA GLY A 188 -52.59 36.05 8.13
C GLY A 188 -53.13 36.33 9.54
N LYS A 189 -52.29 36.29 10.58
CA LYS A 189 -52.66 36.73 11.93
C LYS A 189 -52.28 38.21 12.08
N LYS A 190 -53.18 39.05 12.58
CA LYS A 190 -52.78 40.35 13.13
C LYS A 190 -51.75 40.09 14.24
N SER A 191 -50.67 40.87 14.27
CA SER A 191 -49.76 40.83 15.41
C SER A 191 -50.34 41.64 16.57
N LEU A 192 -49.89 41.36 17.78
CA LEU A 192 -50.27 42.16 18.96
C LEU A 192 -49.87 43.64 18.80
N ALA A 193 -48.87 43.96 17.98
CA ALA A 193 -48.49 45.33 17.67
C ALA A 193 -49.49 46.03 16.73
N ASP A 194 -50.14 45.30 15.83
CA ASP A 194 -51.20 45.85 14.96
C ASP A 194 -52.47 46.14 15.77
N GLU A 195 -52.84 45.26 16.70
CA GLU A 195 -53.98 45.47 17.61
C GLU A 195 -53.73 46.62 18.59
N ILE A 196 -52.49 46.80 19.08
CA ILE A 196 -52.11 47.97 19.89
C ILE A 196 -52.13 49.26 19.06
N ALA A 197 -51.71 49.23 17.79
CA ALA A 197 -51.76 50.39 16.91
C ALA A 197 -53.20 50.82 16.56
N GLU A 198 -54.14 49.88 16.40
CA GLU A 198 -55.56 50.21 16.27
C GLU A 198 -56.10 50.90 17.55
N LEU A 199 -55.75 50.40 18.74
CA LEU A 199 -56.13 51.03 20.01
C LEU A 199 -55.54 52.45 20.19
N GLU A 200 -54.26 52.67 19.88
CA GLU A 200 -53.66 54.02 19.90
C GLU A 200 -54.31 54.97 18.88
N THR A 201 -54.90 54.44 17.80
CA THR A 201 -55.61 55.24 16.79
C THR A 201 -57.01 55.64 17.26
N ASP A 202 -57.77 54.72 17.87
CA ASP A 202 -59.10 55.01 18.43
C ASP A 202 -59.00 56.03 19.60
N ASP A 203 -58.02 55.88 20.50
CA ASP A 203 -57.76 56.84 21.58
C ASP A 203 -57.44 58.25 21.04
N GLN A 204 -56.73 58.38 19.91
CA GLN A 204 -56.50 59.68 19.28
C GLN A 204 -57.77 60.28 18.66
N ILE A 205 -58.61 59.45 18.02
CA ILE A 205 -59.85 59.90 17.39
C ILE A 205 -60.85 60.44 18.41
N ASP A 206 -61.05 59.75 19.55
CA ASP A 206 -61.96 60.22 20.58
C ASP A 206 -61.46 61.52 21.26
N ASN A 207 -60.14 61.65 21.46
CA ASN A 207 -59.54 62.91 21.93
C ASN A 207 -59.75 64.08 20.95
N GLU A 208 -59.61 63.86 19.64
CA GLU A 208 -59.95 64.89 18.64
C GLU A 208 -61.45 65.23 18.64
N LEU A 209 -62.32 64.25 18.89
CA LEU A 209 -63.78 64.40 18.92
C LEU A 209 -64.26 65.20 20.15
N GLU A 210 -63.65 64.99 21.33
CA GLU A 210 -63.84 65.86 22.50
C GLU A 210 -63.35 67.29 22.26
N ALA A 211 -62.18 67.44 21.61
CA ALA A 211 -61.65 68.75 21.23
C ALA A 211 -62.54 69.47 20.19
N LEU A 212 -63.26 68.73 19.34
CA LEU A 212 -64.25 69.25 18.39
C LEU A 212 -65.52 69.73 19.10
N LYS A 213 -66.12 68.93 19.99
CA LYS A 213 -67.25 69.33 20.84
C LYS A 213 -66.94 70.64 21.57
N SER A 214 -65.78 70.68 22.23
CA SER A 214 -65.28 71.86 22.97
C SER A 214 -65.16 73.12 22.11
N LYS A 215 -64.74 72.98 20.83
CA LYS A 215 -64.67 74.10 19.88
C LYS A 215 -66.05 74.57 19.41
N MET A 216 -67.02 73.67 19.25
CA MET A 216 -68.38 74.04 18.83
C MET A 216 -69.13 74.82 19.92
N ASP A 217 -69.03 74.39 21.19
CA ASP A 217 -69.61 75.14 22.32
C ASP A 217 -68.97 76.52 22.51
N ALA A 218 -67.68 76.66 22.21
CA ALA A 218 -67.00 77.95 22.21
C ALA A 218 -67.48 78.89 21.08
N GLN A 219 -67.75 78.35 19.88
CA GLN A 219 -68.21 79.14 18.73
C GLN A 219 -69.66 79.66 18.89
N ALA A 220 -70.49 79.02 19.70
CA ALA A 220 -71.87 79.46 19.96
C ALA A 220 -71.98 80.80 20.74
N LYS A 221 -70.89 81.27 21.39
CA LYS A 221 -70.92 82.39 22.36
C LYS A 221 -70.37 83.73 21.88
N GLN A 222 -70.02 83.91 20.61
CA GLN A 222 -69.45 85.17 20.09
C GLN A 222 -70.12 85.68 18.81
N GLN A 223 -70.73 86.87 18.87
CA GLN A 223 -71.26 87.61 17.72
C GLN A 223 -70.44 88.90 17.47
N LYS A 224 -70.11 89.19 16.19
CA LYS A 224 -69.91 90.51 15.49
C LYS A 224 -69.23 91.72 16.23
N PRO A 225 -68.57 92.67 15.50
CA PRO A 225 -67.92 92.61 14.17
C PRO A 225 -66.59 93.45 13.99
N ALA A 226 -66.01 93.40 12.77
CA ALA A 226 -65.32 94.50 12.01
C ALA A 226 -63.77 94.54 11.76
N LYS A 227 -63.41 94.39 10.46
CA LYS A 227 -62.33 95.03 9.61
C LYS A 227 -60.82 95.05 10.01
N SER A 228 -59.92 94.47 9.16
CA SER A 228 -58.95 95.18 8.26
C SER A 228 -57.57 94.51 7.89
N ALA A 229 -57.42 94.03 6.63
CA ALA A 229 -56.27 94.07 5.66
C ALA A 229 -54.77 93.59 5.89
N ALA A 230 -54.30 92.68 4.99
CA ALA A 230 -53.01 92.64 4.21
C ALA A 230 -51.59 92.36 4.86
N LYS A 231 -50.51 91.80 4.22
CA LYS A 231 -50.26 90.99 2.96
C LYS A 231 -48.76 90.48 2.72
N LYS A 232 -48.54 89.16 2.52
CA LYS A 232 -47.45 88.35 1.81
C LYS A 232 -46.04 87.97 2.41
N THR A 233 -45.03 87.60 1.58
CA THR A 233 -43.91 86.59 1.79
C THR A 233 -42.53 86.98 1.09
N GLU A 234 -41.39 86.24 0.87
CA GLU A 234 -41.09 84.80 0.60
C GLU A 234 -39.56 84.35 0.42
N THR A 235 -38.99 83.37 1.17
CA THR A 235 -37.97 82.32 0.74
C THR A 235 -36.54 82.73 0.17
N LYS A 236 -35.62 81.94 -0.48
CA LYS A 236 -35.53 80.54 -1.06
C LYS A 236 -34.06 79.99 -1.41
N LYS A 237 -33.66 78.77 -0.94
CA LYS A 237 -32.60 77.77 -1.42
C LYS A 237 -31.04 78.05 -1.44
N THR A 238 -30.20 77.01 -1.74
CA THR A 238 -28.73 76.84 -1.40
C THR A 238 -27.87 75.86 -2.29
N SER A 239 -26.56 75.60 -1.95
CA SER A 239 -25.59 74.48 -2.34
C SER A 239 -24.41 74.79 -3.33
N LYS A 240 -23.35 73.98 -3.65
CA LYS A 240 -22.85 72.62 -3.28
C LYS A 240 -21.36 72.36 -3.74
N ALA A 241 -20.63 71.45 -3.05
CA ALA A 241 -19.68 70.45 -3.61
C ALA A 241 -18.41 70.91 -4.41
N LYS A 242 -17.49 70.01 -4.82
CA LYS A 242 -17.40 68.54 -4.59
C LYS A 242 -16.15 68.13 -3.75
N LYS A 243 -15.02 67.54 -4.19
CA LYS A 243 -14.57 66.95 -5.48
C LYS A 243 -15.25 65.61 -5.77
#